data_AF-A0A924VW55-F1
#
_entry.id   AF-A0A924VW55-F1
#
_cell.length_a   1.000
_cell.length_b   1.000
_cell.length_c   1.000
_cell.angle_alpha   90.00
_cell.angle_beta   90.00
_cell.angle_gamma   90.00
#
_symmetry.space_group_name_H-M   'P 1'
#
loop_
_entity.id
_entity.type
_entity.pdbx_description
1 polymer ?
#
loop_
_entity_poly.entity_id
_entity_poly.type
_entity_poly.pdbx_seq_one_letter_code
_entity_poly.pdbx_strand_id
1 'polypeptide(L)'
;MSDTAEPVVIPAYVDEAGARGLLRDLTPARDHEAGILVALAFEPEAHAKAVAAFTPGFERFRATKPPGAKLHITDAFARGNEAWRPVAEEVREEFLNLIMQTNPMVIYAARRLRLSRLAYERDEQMAAQGRANRRSKIKIDGENRPSDDRVEDELMVSLALRLDAFAEWATDLMPVKQVDLLFDQNDGATARRYEAQIQRTRDVGRSTHKVAAGTRTKKRRSSAPTQSALKRLFASTPSSSAIST
;
A
#
# COMPACT_ATOMS: atom_id res chain seq x y z
N MET A 1 -10.89 -34.30 20.40
CA MET A 1 -11.67 -33.83 19.24
C MET A 1 -11.35 -32.35 19.14
N SER A 2 -10.53 -31.96 18.14
CA SER A 2 -10.22 -30.54 17.94
C SER A 2 -11.44 -29.90 17.31
N ASP A 3 -12.10 -29.02 18.06
CA ASP A 3 -13.09 -28.11 17.53
C ASP A 3 -12.35 -27.18 16.56
N THR A 4 -12.37 -27.49 15.26
CA THR A 4 -11.88 -26.58 14.25
C THR A 4 -12.93 -25.50 14.12
N ALA A 5 -12.80 -24.44 14.94
CA ALA A 5 -13.63 -23.26 14.86
C ALA A 5 -13.71 -22.78 13.40
N GLU A 6 -14.92 -22.43 12.95
CA GLU A 6 -15.13 -22.00 11.57
C GLU A 6 -14.26 -20.76 11.29
N PRO A 7 -13.60 -20.72 10.12
CA PRO A 7 -12.70 -19.63 9.79
C PRO A 7 -13.47 -18.32 9.65
N VAL A 8 -12.95 -17.29 10.32
CA VAL A 8 -13.59 -16.00 10.56
C VAL A 8 -13.17 -14.97 9.51
N VAL A 9 -14.11 -14.14 9.05
CA VAL A 9 -13.82 -12.96 8.21
C VAL A 9 -13.90 -11.70 9.07
N ILE A 10 -12.87 -10.87 9.04
CA ILE A 10 -12.82 -9.61 9.78
C ILE A 10 -13.22 -8.45 8.85
N PRO A 11 -14.33 -7.76 9.11
CA PRO A 11 -14.66 -6.53 8.39
C PRO A 11 -13.74 -5.39 8.85
N ALA A 12 -13.15 -4.69 7.87
CA ALA A 12 -12.33 -3.51 8.09
C ALA A 12 -12.87 -2.32 7.30
N TYR A 13 -13.43 -1.34 8.00
CA TYR A 13 -13.95 -0.12 7.40
C TYR A 13 -12.80 0.83 7.10
N VAL A 14 -12.56 1.08 5.82
CA VAL A 14 -11.46 1.92 5.33
C VAL A 14 -11.98 3.31 4.98
N ASP A 15 -11.33 4.32 5.54
CA ASP A 15 -11.55 5.71 5.21
C ASP A 15 -10.23 6.43 4.91
N GLU A 16 -10.33 7.49 4.13
CA GLU A 16 -9.22 8.17 3.48
C GLU A 16 -9.14 9.63 3.96
N ALA A 17 -8.03 9.97 4.60
CA ALA A 17 -7.78 11.32 5.10
C ALA A 17 -6.50 11.91 4.51
N GLY A 18 -6.55 13.21 4.20
CA GLY A 18 -5.38 13.96 3.77
C GLY A 18 -5.12 13.91 2.26
N ALA A 19 -3.85 14.04 1.89
CA ALA A 19 -3.47 14.43 0.55
C ALA A 19 -3.41 13.27 -0.45
N ARG A 20 -3.91 13.53 -1.66
CA ARG A 20 -3.95 12.60 -2.80
C ARG A 20 -3.16 13.14 -3.99
N GLY A 21 -2.86 12.27 -4.95
CA GLY A 21 -2.29 12.67 -6.24
C GLY A 21 -1.42 11.61 -6.91
N LEU A 22 -1.12 11.86 -8.18
CA LEU A 22 -0.11 11.13 -8.95
C LEU A 22 1.28 11.50 -8.44
N LEU A 23 2.19 10.52 -8.36
CA LEU A 23 3.54 10.73 -7.85
C LEU A 23 4.33 11.78 -8.65
N ARG A 24 4.18 11.77 -9.98
CA ARG A 24 4.85 12.72 -10.89
C ARG A 24 4.35 14.16 -10.80
N ASP A 25 3.15 14.36 -10.24
CA ASP A 25 2.54 15.68 -10.08
C ASP A 25 2.81 16.28 -8.68
N LEU A 26 3.57 15.57 -7.83
CA LEU A 26 3.96 16.08 -6.52
C LEU A 26 5.03 17.15 -6.67
N THR A 27 4.76 18.33 -6.11
CA THR A 27 5.68 19.48 -6.12
C THR A 27 6.22 19.77 -4.71
N PRO A 28 7.38 20.46 -4.58
CA PRO A 28 7.90 20.86 -3.28
C PRO A 28 6.94 21.69 -2.43
N ALA A 29 5.98 22.41 -3.03
CA ALA A 29 4.97 23.17 -2.30
C ALA A 29 4.07 22.28 -1.42
N ARG A 30 3.90 21.01 -1.80
CA ARG A 30 3.07 20.02 -1.09
C ARG A 30 3.87 19.11 -0.16
N ASP A 31 5.17 19.37 0.03
CA ASP A 31 6.06 18.51 0.84
C ASP A 31 5.64 18.42 2.32
N HIS A 32 4.90 19.41 2.81
CA HIS A 32 4.38 19.45 4.17
C HIS A 32 3.14 18.55 4.38
N GLU A 33 2.51 18.11 3.29
CA GLU A 33 1.30 17.30 3.33
C GLU A 33 1.62 15.81 3.59
N ALA A 34 0.62 15.10 4.12
CA ALA A 34 0.62 13.66 4.26
C ALA A 34 -0.71 13.06 3.82
N GLY A 35 -0.67 11.86 3.26
CA GLY A 35 -1.84 11.02 3.05
C GLY A 35 -1.92 9.97 4.16
N ILE A 36 -3.14 9.69 4.61
CA ILE A 36 -3.44 8.72 5.67
C ILE A 36 -4.63 7.88 5.20
N LEU A 37 -4.48 6.56 5.28
CA LEU A 37 -5.60 5.63 5.19
C LEU A 37 -5.76 4.94 6.53
N VAL A 38 -6.99 4.82 7.00
CA VAL A 38 -7.32 4.18 8.27
C VAL A 38 -8.32 3.06 8.01
N ALA A 39 -8.07 1.90 8.61
CA ALA A 39 -8.98 0.79 8.70
C ALA A 39 -9.42 0.59 10.16
N LEU A 40 -10.73 0.56 10.37
CA LEU A 40 -11.33 0.14 11.63
C LEU A 40 -11.72 -1.34 11.52
N ALA A 41 -10.91 -2.21 12.12
CA ALA A 41 -11.15 -3.64 12.14
C ALA A 41 -12.00 -4.03 13.35
N PHE A 42 -13.08 -4.76 13.10
CA PHE A 42 -14.00 -5.26 14.12
C PHE A 42 -13.92 -6.78 14.21
N GLU A 43 -13.86 -7.31 15.43
CA GLU A 43 -14.15 -8.73 15.64
C GLU A 43 -15.60 -9.02 15.18
N PRO A 44 -15.92 -10.21 14.64
CA PRO A 44 -17.23 -10.46 14.03
C PRO A 44 -18.42 -10.24 14.97
N GLU A 45 -18.30 -10.66 16.23
CA GLU A 45 -19.36 -10.44 17.22
C GLU A 45 -19.48 -8.96 17.59
N ALA A 46 -18.36 -8.25 17.65
CA ALA A 46 -18.33 -6.81 17.88
C ALA A 46 -18.89 -6.04 16.68
N HIS A 47 -18.69 -6.55 15.45
CA HIS A 47 -19.21 -5.97 14.22
C HIS A 47 -20.73 -5.98 14.18
N ALA A 48 -21.37 -7.12 14.45
CA ALA A 48 -22.83 -7.21 14.49
C ALA A 48 -23.44 -6.27 15.55
N LYS A 49 -22.81 -6.20 16.73
CA LYS A 49 -23.21 -5.28 17.81
C LYS A 49 -23.01 -3.82 17.42
N ALA A 50 -21.88 -3.51 16.77
CA ALA A 50 -21.60 -2.17 16.26
C ALA A 50 -22.66 -1.75 15.25
N VAL A 51 -22.93 -2.57 14.22
CA VAL A 51 -23.98 -2.28 13.22
C VAL A 51 -25.32 -2.01 13.89
N ALA A 52 -25.73 -2.86 14.84
CA ALA A 52 -26.97 -2.63 15.59
C ALA A 52 -26.97 -1.32 16.38
N ALA A 53 -25.82 -0.92 16.95
CA ALA A 53 -25.67 0.33 17.70
C ALA A 53 -25.66 1.58 16.80
N PHE A 54 -25.02 1.53 15.63
CA PHE A 54 -24.94 2.65 14.68
C PHE A 54 -26.25 2.85 13.88
N THR A 55 -27.02 1.78 13.66
CA THR A 55 -28.22 1.80 12.78
C THR A 55 -29.25 2.87 13.18
N PRO A 56 -29.64 3.03 14.47
CA PRO A 56 -30.62 4.05 14.85
C PRO A 56 -30.20 5.47 14.48
N GLY A 57 -28.94 5.85 14.72
CA GLY A 57 -28.41 7.16 14.33
C GLY A 57 -28.37 7.34 12.82
N PHE A 58 -27.94 6.30 12.09
CA PHE A 58 -27.92 6.32 10.63
C PHE A 58 -29.31 6.52 10.02
N GLU A 59 -30.34 5.83 10.52
CA GLU A 59 -31.70 5.96 10.00
C GLU A 59 -32.30 7.35 10.30
N ARG A 60 -31.99 7.96 11.46
CA ARG A 60 -32.36 9.37 11.73
C ARG A 60 -31.71 10.34 10.74
N PHE A 61 -30.42 10.16 10.49
CA PHE A 61 -29.68 10.94 9.50
C PHE A 61 -30.25 10.77 8.09
N ARG A 62 -30.57 9.53 7.70
CA ARG A 62 -31.15 9.20 6.39
C ARG A 62 -32.54 9.77 6.20
N ALA A 63 -33.39 9.71 7.21
CA ALA A 63 -34.78 10.19 7.14
C ALA A 63 -34.88 11.71 6.93
N THR A 64 -33.88 12.46 7.38
CA THR A 64 -33.85 13.94 7.29
C THR A 64 -33.11 14.44 6.06
N LYS A 65 -32.66 13.52 5.19
CA LYS A 65 -31.93 13.83 3.97
C LYS A 65 -32.79 14.66 2.98
N PRO A 66 -32.30 15.83 2.54
CA PRO A 66 -32.97 16.61 1.52
C PRO A 66 -33.10 15.88 0.16
N PRO A 67 -34.15 16.18 -0.63
CA PRO A 67 -34.25 15.72 -2.01
C PRO A 67 -33.02 16.13 -2.83
N GLY A 68 -32.46 15.21 -3.61
CA GLY A 68 -31.30 15.48 -4.48
C GLY A 68 -29.93 15.48 -3.80
N ALA A 69 -29.85 15.53 -2.46
CA ALA A 69 -28.59 15.31 -1.75
C ALA A 69 -28.09 13.86 -1.92
N LYS A 70 -26.79 13.60 -1.77
CA LYS A 70 -26.28 12.22 -1.61
C LYS A 70 -26.32 11.84 -0.13
N LEU A 71 -26.45 10.55 0.19
CA LEU A 71 -26.46 10.07 1.56
C LEU A 71 -25.03 9.97 2.08
N HIS A 72 -24.42 11.11 2.40
CA HIS A 72 -23.07 11.18 2.95
C HIS A 72 -22.97 12.30 3.98
N ILE A 73 -22.23 12.07 5.07
CA ILE A 73 -22.24 12.98 6.22
C ILE A 73 -21.69 14.37 5.89
N THR A 74 -20.69 14.47 4.99
CA THR A 74 -20.14 15.77 4.58
C THR A 74 -21.11 16.58 3.72
N ASP A 75 -22.02 15.92 2.99
CA ASP A 75 -23.01 16.63 2.18
C ASP A 75 -24.03 17.37 3.04
N ALA A 76 -24.28 16.93 4.27
CA ALA A 76 -25.11 17.67 5.23
C ALA A 76 -24.52 19.04 5.61
N PHE A 77 -23.21 19.23 5.44
CA PHE A 77 -22.53 20.50 5.70
C PHE A 77 -22.46 21.41 4.47
N ALA A 78 -22.87 20.93 3.30
CA ALA A 78 -22.92 21.75 2.08
C ALA A 78 -23.93 22.89 2.20
N ARG A 79 -23.71 23.97 1.45
CA ARG A 79 -24.62 25.12 1.39
C ARG A 79 -25.99 24.65 0.84
N GLY A 80 -27.08 25.05 1.49
CA GLY A 80 -28.44 24.65 1.12
C GLY A 80 -28.98 23.42 1.87
N ASN A 81 -28.18 22.79 2.73
CA ASN A 81 -28.58 21.65 3.56
C ASN A 81 -28.66 22.00 5.06
N GLU A 82 -28.96 23.26 5.39
CA GLU A 82 -28.90 23.78 6.76
C GLU A 82 -29.85 23.05 7.73
N ALA A 83 -30.96 22.51 7.24
CA ALA A 83 -31.89 21.71 8.05
C ALA A 83 -31.38 20.29 8.35
N TRP A 84 -30.46 19.77 7.55
CA TRP A 84 -29.89 18.44 7.71
C TRP A 84 -28.67 18.44 8.64
N ARG A 85 -27.93 19.55 8.66
CA ARG A 85 -26.72 19.74 9.47
C ARG A 85 -26.88 19.41 10.96
N PRO A 86 -27.92 19.87 11.68
CA PRO A 86 -28.04 19.59 13.12
C PRO A 86 -28.12 18.10 13.42
N VAL A 87 -28.83 17.34 12.58
CA VAL A 87 -28.95 15.88 12.73
C VAL A 87 -27.62 15.21 12.42
N ALA A 88 -26.88 15.71 11.43
CA ALA A 88 -25.54 15.22 11.11
C ALA A 88 -24.55 15.43 12.27
N GLU A 89 -24.62 16.58 12.94
CA GLU A 89 -23.78 16.90 14.11
C GLU A 89 -24.10 15.97 15.29
N GLU A 90 -25.39 15.81 15.62
CA GLU A 90 -25.84 14.91 16.69
C GLU A 90 -25.41 13.45 16.44
N VAL A 91 -25.68 12.93 15.23
CA VAL A 91 -25.34 11.55 14.86
C VAL A 91 -23.84 11.36 14.82
N ARG A 92 -23.06 12.37 14.39
CA ARG A 92 -21.60 12.31 14.40
C ARG A 92 -21.06 12.18 15.83
N GLU A 93 -21.57 12.96 16.77
CA GLU A 93 -21.15 12.88 18.17
C GLU A 93 -21.53 11.52 18.80
N GLU A 94 -22.75 11.03 18.54
CA GLU A 94 -23.17 9.69 18.95
C GLU A 94 -22.23 8.62 18.39
N PHE A 95 -21.89 8.71 17.10
CA PHE A 95 -21.04 7.73 16.44
C PHE A 95 -19.61 7.75 16.98
N LEU A 96 -19.05 8.93 17.25
CA LEU A 96 -17.74 9.05 17.88
C LEU A 96 -17.73 8.40 19.27
N ASN A 97 -18.77 8.63 20.08
CA ASN A 97 -18.90 8.00 21.39
C ASN A 97 -19.02 6.47 21.27
N LEU A 98 -19.80 5.96 20.31
CA LEU A 98 -19.91 4.53 20.05
C LEU A 98 -18.58 3.91 19.59
N ILE A 99 -17.82 4.59 18.73
CA ILE A 99 -16.47 4.14 18.33
C ILE A 99 -15.56 4.07 19.57
N MET A 100 -15.59 5.07 20.44
CA MET A 100 -14.79 5.07 21.67
C MET A 100 -15.17 3.93 22.63
N GLN A 101 -16.46 3.58 22.70
CA GLN A 101 -16.96 2.49 23.55
C GLN A 101 -16.68 1.10 22.98
N THR A 102 -16.84 0.94 21.66
CA THR A 102 -16.56 -0.32 20.96
C THR A 102 -15.07 -0.60 20.83
N ASN A 103 -14.24 0.45 20.92
CA ASN A 103 -12.78 0.38 20.89
C ASN A 103 -12.26 -0.51 19.75
N PRO A 104 -12.66 -0.24 18.49
CA PRO A 104 -12.22 -1.05 17.37
C PRO A 104 -10.72 -0.95 17.18
N MET A 105 -10.14 -1.97 16.56
CA MET A 105 -8.72 -1.92 16.27
C MET A 105 -8.46 -0.96 15.10
N VAL A 106 -7.62 0.03 15.35
CA VAL A 106 -7.28 1.05 14.37
C VAL A 106 -5.96 0.70 13.70
N ILE A 107 -6.02 0.32 12.43
CA ILE A 107 -4.84 0.03 11.61
C ILE A 107 -4.76 1.13 10.56
N TYR A 108 -3.67 1.87 10.54
CA TYR A 108 -3.51 2.97 9.60
C TYR A 108 -2.26 2.80 8.75
N ALA A 109 -2.24 3.42 7.58
CA ALA A 109 -1.07 3.66 6.75
C ALA A 109 -0.93 5.16 6.54
N ALA A 110 0.30 5.68 6.65
CA ALA A 110 0.57 7.10 6.49
C ALA A 110 1.82 7.31 5.64
N ARG A 111 1.81 8.34 4.81
CA ARG A 111 2.91 8.67 3.91
C ARG A 111 3.05 10.17 3.73
N ARG A 112 4.28 10.66 3.90
CA ARG A 112 4.62 12.07 3.64
C ARG A 112 4.83 12.28 2.16
N LEU A 113 4.18 13.29 1.57
CA LEU A 113 4.28 13.53 0.12
C LEU A 113 5.71 13.82 -0.32
N ARG A 114 6.48 14.52 0.51
CA ARG A 114 7.91 14.75 0.27
C ARG A 114 8.69 13.48 0.01
N LEU A 115 8.46 12.43 0.80
CA LEU A 115 9.20 11.17 0.67
C LEU A 115 8.79 10.42 -0.58
N SER A 116 7.49 10.39 -0.89
CA SER A 116 6.97 9.84 -2.15
C SER A 116 7.57 10.54 -3.37
N ARG A 117 7.59 11.87 -3.37
CA ARG A 117 8.17 12.69 -4.45
C ARG A 117 9.66 12.42 -4.63
N LEU A 118 10.45 12.49 -3.55
CA LEU A 118 11.90 12.26 -3.61
C LEU A 118 12.25 10.84 -4.06
N ALA A 119 11.46 9.83 -3.65
CA ALA A 119 11.63 8.46 -4.12
C ALA A 119 11.35 8.36 -5.63
N TYR A 120 10.26 8.96 -6.11
CA TYR A 120 9.92 9.02 -7.52
C TYR A 120 11.02 9.69 -8.36
N GLU A 121 11.50 10.88 -7.94
CA GLU A 121 12.55 11.63 -8.64
C GLU A 121 13.86 10.82 -8.72
N ARG A 122 14.24 10.15 -7.62
CA ARG A 122 15.40 9.26 -7.59
C ARG A 122 15.24 8.11 -8.59
N ASP A 123 14.06 7.48 -8.64
CA ASP A 123 13.80 6.34 -9.50
C ASP A 123 13.79 6.74 -10.99
N GLU A 124 13.25 7.93 -11.32
CA GLU A 124 13.38 8.52 -12.66
C GLU A 124 14.83 8.77 -13.05
N GLN A 125 15.64 9.33 -12.15
CA GLN A 125 17.06 9.58 -12.39
C GLN A 125 17.82 8.27 -12.62
N MET A 126 17.58 7.25 -11.80
CA MET A 126 18.20 5.93 -11.98
C MET A 126 17.77 5.28 -13.31
N ALA A 127 16.49 5.38 -13.68
CA ALA A 127 16.00 4.89 -14.96
C ALA A 127 16.65 5.65 -16.14
N ALA A 128 16.79 6.98 -16.04
CA ALA A 128 17.47 7.79 -17.05
C ALA A 128 18.94 7.40 -17.24
N GLN A 129 19.66 7.19 -16.14
CA GLN A 129 21.04 6.72 -16.18
C GLN A 129 21.15 5.30 -16.78
N GLY A 130 20.24 4.40 -16.41
CA GLY A 130 20.15 3.06 -16.97
C GLY A 130 19.95 3.08 -18.49
N ARG A 131 19.10 3.99 -18.98
CA ARG A 131 18.87 4.22 -20.42
C ARG A 131 20.12 4.74 -21.12
N ALA A 132 20.78 5.75 -20.55
CA ALA A 132 21.99 6.33 -21.13
C ALA A 132 23.13 5.29 -21.27
N ASN A 133 23.22 4.35 -20.32
CA ASN A 133 24.25 3.32 -20.28
C ASN A 133 23.84 2.00 -20.95
N ARG A 134 22.66 1.92 -21.58
CA ARG A 134 22.10 0.69 -22.11
C ARG A 134 22.91 0.18 -23.31
N ARG A 135 23.47 -1.04 -23.18
CA ARG A 135 24.16 -1.75 -24.27
C ARG A 135 23.26 -2.73 -25.05
N SER A 136 22.14 -3.12 -24.46
CA SER A 136 21.18 -4.07 -25.03
C SER A 136 20.25 -3.37 -26.04
N LYS A 137 20.00 -4.02 -27.19
CA LYS A 137 19.04 -3.58 -28.22
C LYS A 137 17.60 -4.05 -27.97
N ILE A 138 17.37 -4.85 -26.92
CA ILE A 138 16.03 -5.29 -26.56
C ILE A 138 15.23 -4.04 -26.22
N LYS A 139 14.08 -3.83 -26.85
CA LYS A 139 13.12 -2.79 -26.46
C LYS A 139 12.14 -3.42 -25.47
N ILE A 140 11.97 -2.78 -24.32
CA ILE A 140 10.93 -3.15 -23.37
C ILE A 140 9.81 -2.14 -23.57
N ASP A 141 8.65 -2.63 -24.00
CA ASP A 141 7.49 -1.77 -24.22
C ASP A 141 7.08 -1.10 -22.89
N GLY A 142 6.86 0.21 -22.94
CA GLY A 142 6.51 1.00 -21.75
C GLY A 142 7.67 1.44 -20.85
N GLU A 143 8.93 1.05 -21.13
CA GLU A 143 10.10 1.41 -20.30
C GLU A 143 10.32 2.94 -20.16
N ASN A 144 9.85 3.71 -21.14
CA ASN A 144 9.97 5.17 -21.15
C ASN A 144 8.71 5.89 -20.66
N ARG A 145 7.66 5.14 -20.29
CA ARG A 145 6.42 5.75 -19.80
C ARG A 145 6.58 6.03 -18.30
N PRO A 146 6.38 7.28 -17.85
CA PRO A 146 6.31 7.59 -16.42
C PRO A 146 5.25 6.73 -15.74
N SER A 147 5.53 6.24 -14.53
CA SER A 147 4.52 5.48 -13.78
C SER A 147 3.29 6.34 -13.52
N ASP A 148 2.10 5.74 -13.63
CA ASP A 148 0.82 6.36 -13.28
C ASP A 148 0.45 6.08 -11.81
N ASP A 149 1.44 5.73 -10.98
CA ASP A 149 1.25 5.41 -9.57
C ASP A 149 0.76 6.63 -8.78
N ARG A 150 -0.16 6.35 -7.85
CA ARG A 150 -0.72 7.34 -6.93
C ARG A 150 -0.20 7.09 -5.52
N VAL A 151 -0.05 8.17 -4.75
CA VAL A 151 0.24 8.08 -3.30
C VAL A 151 -0.80 7.22 -2.59
N GLU A 152 -2.04 7.35 -3.01
CA GLU A 152 -3.19 6.60 -2.51
C GLU A 152 -3.05 5.09 -2.76
N ASP A 153 -2.51 4.68 -3.92
CA ASP A 153 -2.26 3.27 -4.22
C ASP A 153 -1.16 2.70 -3.30
N GLU A 154 -0.09 3.48 -3.05
CA GLU A 154 0.98 3.10 -2.11
C GLU A 154 0.46 2.95 -0.68
N LEU A 155 -0.41 3.87 -0.25
CA LEU A 155 -1.07 3.81 1.05
C LEU A 155 -1.97 2.57 1.13
N MET A 156 -2.73 2.27 0.08
CA MET A 156 -3.65 1.13 0.05
C MET A 156 -2.89 -0.19 0.16
N VAL A 157 -1.81 -0.35 -0.62
CA VAL A 157 -0.93 -1.52 -0.53
C VAL A 157 -0.32 -1.63 0.88
N SER A 158 0.17 -0.51 1.43
CA SER A 158 0.73 -0.52 2.79
C SER A 158 -0.32 -0.88 3.85
N LEU A 159 -1.56 -0.44 3.70
CA LEU A 159 -2.65 -0.75 4.62
C LEU A 159 -3.03 -2.23 4.51
N ALA A 160 -3.20 -2.73 3.29
CA ALA A 160 -3.53 -4.13 3.02
C ALA A 160 -2.46 -5.08 3.60
N LEU A 161 -1.18 -4.77 3.44
CA LEU A 161 -0.09 -5.58 4.03
C LEU A 161 -0.12 -5.57 5.57
N ARG A 162 -0.50 -4.44 6.19
CA ARG A 162 -0.66 -4.36 7.65
C ARG A 162 -1.87 -5.16 8.12
N LEU A 163 -2.95 -5.17 7.34
CA LEU A 163 -4.14 -5.97 7.62
C LEU A 163 -3.90 -7.47 7.42
N ASP A 164 -3.13 -7.86 6.41
CA ASP A 164 -2.69 -9.24 6.22
C ASP A 164 -1.81 -9.69 7.41
N ALA A 165 -0.85 -8.87 7.86
CA ALA A 165 -0.02 -9.17 9.04
C ALA A 165 -0.85 -9.21 10.34
N PHE A 166 -1.85 -8.34 10.45
CA PHE A 166 -2.80 -8.36 11.55
C PHE A 166 -3.63 -9.66 11.56
N ALA A 167 -4.13 -10.09 10.40
CA ALA A 167 -4.88 -11.34 10.29
C ALA A 167 -4.02 -12.55 10.64
N GLU A 168 -2.76 -12.57 10.23
CA GLU A 168 -1.80 -13.62 10.61
C GLU A 168 -1.59 -13.64 12.13
N TRP A 169 -1.33 -12.48 12.75
CA TRP A 169 -1.22 -12.36 14.21
C TRP A 169 -2.50 -12.80 14.94
N ALA A 170 -3.67 -12.39 14.43
CA ALA A 170 -4.95 -12.73 15.01
C ALA A 170 -5.29 -14.23 14.84
N THR A 171 -4.68 -14.92 13.86
CA THR A 171 -4.87 -16.36 13.62
C THR A 171 -4.47 -17.21 14.83
N ASP A 172 -3.48 -16.75 15.61
CA ASP A 172 -3.07 -17.39 16.85
C ASP A 172 -4.13 -17.31 17.97
N LEU A 173 -5.08 -16.38 17.85
CA LEU A 173 -6.16 -16.14 18.83
C LEU A 173 -7.52 -16.66 18.34
N MET A 174 -7.81 -16.50 17.05
CA MET A 174 -9.04 -16.96 16.38
C MET A 174 -8.71 -17.30 14.93
N PRO A 175 -9.28 -18.35 14.31
CA PRO A 175 -8.89 -18.76 12.96
C PRO A 175 -9.36 -17.74 11.90
N VAL A 176 -8.60 -16.66 11.68
CA VAL A 176 -8.93 -15.63 10.69
C VAL A 176 -8.61 -16.13 9.28
N LYS A 177 -9.59 -16.05 8.39
CA LYS A 177 -9.44 -16.40 6.97
C LYS A 177 -8.87 -15.24 6.15
N GLN A 178 -9.45 -14.06 6.33
CA GLN A 178 -9.15 -12.85 5.58
C GLN A 178 -9.74 -11.62 6.27
N VAL A 179 -9.25 -10.46 5.86
CA VAL A 179 -9.84 -9.16 6.17
C VAL A 179 -10.61 -8.66 4.95
N ASP A 180 -11.89 -8.36 5.14
CA ASP A 180 -12.76 -7.78 4.10
C ASP A 180 -12.75 -6.27 4.23
N LEU A 181 -12.21 -5.60 3.21
CA LEU A 181 -12.14 -4.13 3.16
C LEU A 181 -13.49 -3.55 2.74
N LEU A 182 -14.06 -2.69 3.57
CA LEU A 182 -15.32 -1.99 3.33
C LEU A 182 -15.04 -0.50 3.15
N PHE A 183 -15.50 0.08 2.05
CA PHE A 183 -15.22 1.48 1.69
C PHE A 183 -16.53 2.27 1.57
N ASP A 184 -16.58 3.47 2.15
CA ASP A 184 -17.80 4.30 2.15
C ASP A 184 -18.07 5.00 0.80
N GLN A 185 -17.03 5.28 0.01
CA GLN A 185 -17.15 6.10 -1.21
C GLN A 185 -16.45 5.54 -2.45
N ASN A 186 -16.19 4.23 -2.51
CA ASN A 186 -15.42 3.72 -3.65
C ASN A 186 -16.28 3.63 -4.92
N ASP A 187 -15.98 4.45 -5.91
CA ASP A 187 -16.48 4.19 -7.26
C ASP A 187 -15.90 2.85 -7.76
N GLY A 188 -16.64 2.16 -8.62
CA GLY A 188 -16.23 0.82 -9.07
C GLY A 188 -14.89 0.78 -9.79
N ALA A 189 -14.41 1.89 -10.37
CA ALA A 189 -13.09 1.94 -10.99
C ALA A 189 -11.97 2.08 -9.95
N THR A 190 -12.17 2.85 -8.90
CA THR A 190 -11.22 2.97 -7.78
C THR A 190 -11.14 1.67 -6.98
N ALA A 191 -12.29 1.02 -6.71
CA ALA A 191 -12.30 -0.31 -6.10
C ALA A 191 -11.49 -1.35 -6.91
N ARG A 192 -11.75 -1.44 -8.22
CA ARG A 192 -10.98 -2.33 -9.11
C ARG A 192 -9.50 -1.99 -9.15
N ARG A 193 -9.13 -0.71 -9.07
CA ARG A 193 -7.73 -0.27 -9.00
C ARG A 193 -7.05 -0.77 -7.73
N TYR A 194 -7.69 -0.60 -6.57
CA TYR A 194 -7.16 -1.08 -5.30
C TYR A 194 -7.02 -2.60 -5.28
N GLU A 195 -8.05 -3.34 -5.71
CA GLU A 195 -8.02 -4.79 -5.82
C GLU A 195 -6.85 -5.26 -6.70
N ALA A 196 -6.66 -4.62 -7.86
CA ALA A 196 -5.55 -4.95 -8.76
C ALA A 196 -4.17 -4.73 -8.12
N GLN A 197 -3.98 -3.66 -7.35
CA GLN A 197 -2.71 -3.37 -6.67
C GLN A 197 -2.43 -4.35 -5.52
N ILE A 198 -3.47 -4.68 -4.73
CA ILE A 198 -3.37 -5.68 -3.66
C ILE A 198 -3.05 -7.04 -4.26
N GLN A 199 -3.77 -7.46 -5.31
CA GLN A 199 -3.55 -8.74 -5.97
C GLN A 199 -2.15 -8.83 -6.58
N ARG A 200 -1.70 -7.78 -7.28
CA ARG A 200 -0.33 -7.71 -7.83
C ARG A 200 0.72 -7.90 -6.74
N THR A 201 0.53 -7.28 -5.58
CA THR A 201 1.45 -7.41 -4.43
C THR A 201 1.47 -8.85 -3.90
N ARG A 202 0.30 -9.49 -3.78
CA ARG A 202 0.18 -10.90 -3.38
C ARG A 202 0.83 -11.84 -4.39
N ASP A 203 0.67 -11.57 -5.68
CA ASP A 203 1.27 -12.38 -6.76
C ASP A 203 2.80 -12.29 -6.74
N VAL A 204 3.36 -11.10 -6.50
CA VAL A 204 4.81 -10.92 -6.31
C VAL A 204 5.30 -11.75 -5.12
N GLY A 205 4.59 -11.71 -3.99
CA GLY A 205 4.94 -12.51 -2.80
C GLY A 205 4.88 -14.03 -3.03
N ARG A 206 4.00 -14.50 -3.93
CA ARG A 206 3.87 -15.92 -4.29
C ARG A 206 4.79 -16.36 -5.43
N SER A 207 5.43 -15.41 -6.13
CA SER A 207 6.27 -15.71 -7.28
C SER A 207 7.55 -16.46 -6.84
N THR A 208 7.58 -17.77 -7.06
CA THR A 208 8.82 -18.54 -7.02
C THR A 208 9.54 -18.32 -8.34
N HIS A 209 10.32 -17.25 -8.43
CA HIS A 209 11.21 -17.03 -9.57
C HIS A 209 12.31 -18.10 -9.58
N LYS A 210 12.03 -19.26 -10.21
CA LYS A 210 13.05 -20.19 -10.67
C LYS A 210 13.79 -19.52 -11.83
N VAL A 211 14.89 -18.86 -11.52
CA VAL A 211 15.87 -18.49 -12.55
C VAL A 211 16.43 -19.80 -13.10
N ALA A 212 15.93 -20.25 -14.24
CA ALA A 212 16.62 -21.26 -15.03
C ALA A 212 17.96 -20.63 -15.43
N ALA A 213 19.02 -20.97 -14.71
CA ALA A 213 20.37 -20.68 -15.14
C ALA A 213 20.55 -21.36 -16.49
N GLY A 214 20.35 -20.60 -17.57
CA GLY A 214 20.57 -21.07 -18.93
C GLY A 214 21.97 -21.65 -18.97
N THR A 215 22.07 -22.95 -19.22
CA THR A 215 23.33 -23.66 -19.39
C THR A 215 24.08 -22.92 -20.49
N ARG A 216 25.09 -22.17 -20.07
CA ARG A 216 26.00 -21.48 -20.98
C ARG A 216 26.77 -22.58 -21.71
N THR A 217 26.23 -23.06 -22.83
CA THR A 217 26.98 -23.88 -23.78
C THR A 217 28.09 -22.99 -24.32
N LYS A 218 29.24 -23.01 -23.64
CA LYS A 218 30.50 -22.58 -24.21
C LYS A 218 30.73 -23.45 -25.43
N LYS A 219 30.32 -22.96 -26.61
CA LYS A 219 30.82 -23.45 -27.88
C LYS A 219 32.32 -23.15 -27.86
N ARG A 220 33.12 -24.15 -27.46
CA ARG A 220 34.58 -24.12 -27.54
C ARG A 220 34.91 -23.86 -29.01
N ARG A 221 35.19 -22.61 -29.36
CA ARG A 221 36.09 -22.33 -30.49
C ARG A 221 37.49 -22.62 -29.97
N SER A 222 38.06 -23.71 -30.44
CA SER A 222 39.47 -24.02 -30.30
C SER A 222 40.30 -22.92 -30.96
N SER A 223 40.97 -22.12 -30.15
CA SER A 223 42.18 -21.40 -30.57
C SER A 223 43.21 -21.60 -29.48
N ALA A 224 44.37 -22.14 -29.87
CA ALA A 224 45.48 -22.54 -29.02
C ALA A 224 45.95 -21.42 -28.06
N PRO A 225 46.57 -21.78 -26.92
CA PRO A 225 46.96 -20.80 -25.91
C PRO A 225 48.26 -20.09 -26.32
N THR A 226 48.18 -18.78 -26.57
CA THR A 226 49.39 -17.94 -26.62
C THR A 226 49.73 -17.52 -25.19
N GLN A 227 50.78 -18.14 -24.64
CA GLN A 227 51.42 -17.75 -23.38
C GLN A 227 52.01 -16.34 -23.50
N SER A 228 51.30 -15.28 -23.08
CA SER A 228 51.88 -13.92 -23.04
C SER A 228 51.07 -12.89 -22.22
N ALA A 229 50.49 -13.24 -21.07
CA ALA A 229 49.82 -12.20 -20.23
C ALA A 229 49.81 -12.44 -18.71
N LEU A 230 50.59 -13.39 -18.19
CA LEU A 230 50.66 -13.69 -16.75
C LEU A 230 52.08 -13.55 -16.19
N LYS A 231 52.80 -12.49 -16.58
CA LYS A 231 54.10 -12.12 -16.00
C LYS A 231 54.24 -10.64 -15.60
N ARG A 232 53.14 -9.88 -15.51
CA ARG A 232 53.17 -8.46 -15.09
C ARG A 232 52.14 -8.10 -14.02
N LEU A 233 52.03 -8.90 -12.96
CA LEU A 233 51.24 -8.51 -11.77
C LEU A 233 51.85 -8.94 -10.42
N PHE A 234 53.06 -9.50 -10.41
CA PHE A 234 53.79 -9.86 -9.17
C PHE A 234 55.23 -9.34 -9.18
N ALA A 235 55.40 -8.05 -9.44
CA ALA A 235 56.68 -7.36 -9.26
C ALA A 235 56.44 -5.93 -8.75
N SER A 236 55.98 -5.82 -7.49
CA SER A 236 56.18 -4.62 -6.66
C SER A 236 55.64 -4.85 -5.24
N THR A 237 56.47 -5.40 -4.36
CA THR A 237 56.37 -5.16 -2.92
C THR A 237 57.78 -4.89 -2.42
N PRO A 238 58.11 -3.66 -2.00
CA PRO A 238 59.35 -3.43 -1.30
C PRO A 238 59.24 -3.90 0.15
N SER A 239 60.33 -4.53 0.56
CA SER A 239 60.77 -4.86 1.91
C SER A 239 60.51 -3.76 2.95
N SER A 240 60.02 -4.14 4.12
CA SER A 240 60.46 -3.51 5.38
C SER A 240 60.52 -4.55 6.49
N SER A 241 61.75 -4.81 6.91
CA SER A 241 62.17 -5.53 8.09
C SER A 241 61.91 -4.76 9.39
N ALA A 242 61.88 -5.54 10.48
CA ALA A 242 62.26 -5.24 11.86
C ALA A 242 61.27 -4.48 12.77
N ILE A 243 60.67 -5.24 13.69
CA ILE A 243 60.50 -4.83 15.09
C ILE A 243 61.19 -5.91 15.94
N SER A 244 62.29 -5.54 16.59
CA SER A 244 62.78 -6.20 17.81
C SER A 244 62.36 -5.34 19.00
N THR A 245 62.11 -6.03 20.12
CA THR A 245 62.04 -5.53 21.50
C THR A 245 63.10 -4.49 21.85
#